data_AF-A0A954VWU6-F1
#
_entry.id   AF-A0A954VWU6-F1
#
_cell.length_a   1.000
_cell.length_b   1.000
_cell.length_c   1.000
_cell.angle_alpha   90.00
_cell.angle_beta   90.00
_cell.angle_gamma   90.00
#
_symmetry.space_group_name_H-M   'P 1'
#
loop_
_entity.id
_entity.type
_entity.pdbx_description
1 polymer ?
#
loop_
_entity_poly.entity_id
_entity_poly.type
_entity_poly.pdbx_seq_one_letter_code
_entity_poly.pdbx_strand_id
1 'polypeptide(L)'
;VHPQVYSAADVTHDGLVAADDINLLGLAVSANRTDGKFDLDEDNDVDLDDLDTLFANVWKTSRFDANLDGRFDTSDLVAIFQAGRYGQDALVTEGDWNADGVFDSSDLVAAFSSGEWDDG
;
A
#
# COMPACT_ATOMS: atom_id res chain seq x y z
N VAL A 1 -14.74 14.52 8.76
CA VAL A 1 -14.96 13.49 9.81
C VAL A 1 -13.57 12.99 10.13
N HIS A 2 -12.98 13.38 11.27
CA HIS A 2 -11.71 12.78 11.67
C HIS A 2 -12.06 11.37 12.14
N PRO A 3 -11.68 10.31 11.40
CA PRO A 3 -11.90 8.96 11.89
C PRO A 3 -11.09 8.84 13.19
N GLN A 4 -11.46 7.88 14.03
CA GLN A 4 -10.60 7.44 15.13
C GLN A 4 -9.16 7.47 14.63
N VAL A 5 -8.27 8.19 15.32
CA VAL A 5 -6.84 8.13 15.07
C VAL A 5 -6.51 6.66 15.10
N TYR A 6 -6.31 6.04 13.93
CA TYR A 6 -5.73 4.71 13.84
C TYR A 6 -4.28 4.94 14.21
N SER A 7 -3.99 5.11 15.51
CA SER A 7 -2.65 5.33 16.01
C SER A 7 -1.72 4.19 15.59
N ALA A 8 -2.29 3.01 15.35
CA ALA A 8 -1.62 1.87 14.75
C ALA A 8 -1.10 2.14 13.32
N ALA A 9 -1.81 2.95 12.51
CA ALA A 9 -1.45 3.25 11.12
C ALA A 9 -0.35 4.31 10.97
N ASP A 10 -0.08 5.11 12.02
CA ASP A 10 1.08 6.01 12.10
C ASP A 10 2.30 5.17 12.53
N VAL A 11 2.79 4.34 11.60
CA VAL A 11 3.90 3.41 11.87
C VAL A 11 5.25 4.12 11.94
N THR A 12 5.35 5.31 11.35
CA THR A 12 6.53 6.19 11.44
C THR A 12 6.59 6.98 12.75
N HIS A 13 5.47 7.09 13.47
CA HIS A 13 5.29 7.86 14.71
C HIS A 13 5.57 9.36 14.54
N ASP A 14 5.24 9.91 13.37
CA ASP A 14 5.45 11.33 13.05
C ASP A 14 4.20 12.18 13.30
N GLY A 15 3.09 11.55 13.68
CA GLY A 15 1.80 12.19 13.96
C GLY A 15 0.92 12.39 12.74
N LEU A 16 1.33 11.88 11.58
CA LEU A 16 0.58 11.86 10.33
C LEU A 16 0.42 10.40 9.87
N VAL A 17 -0.62 10.14 9.07
CA VAL A 17 -0.68 8.91 8.28
C VAL A 17 -0.54 9.34 6.83
N ALA A 18 0.60 9.02 6.24
CA ALA A 18 1.03 9.51 4.93
C ALA A 18 1.73 8.41 4.10
N ALA A 19 2.25 8.79 2.93
CA ALA A 19 2.96 7.87 2.04
C ALA A 19 4.15 7.16 2.72
N ASP A 20 4.81 7.82 3.68
CA ASP A 20 5.93 7.22 4.40
C ASP A 20 5.49 6.04 5.29
N ASP A 21 4.28 6.07 5.84
CA ASP A 21 3.70 4.94 6.59
C ASP A 21 3.38 3.77 5.68
N ILE A 22 2.77 4.04 4.52
CA ILE A 22 2.50 3.03 3.48
C ILE A 22 3.80 2.35 3.06
N ASN A 23 4.82 3.14 2.73
CA ASN A 23 6.11 2.64 2.28
C ASN A 23 6.84 1.85 3.39
N LEU A 24 6.81 2.34 4.63
CA LEU A 24 7.42 1.63 5.75
C LEU A 24 6.72 0.30 6.04
N LEU A 25 5.39 0.25 5.92
CA LEU A 25 4.62 -0.98 6.10
C LEU A 25 4.92 -1.98 4.98
N GLY A 26 4.92 -1.57 3.72
CA GLY A 26 5.31 -2.45 2.60
C GLY A 26 6.73 -2.99 2.71
N LEU A 27 7.68 -2.17 3.17
CA LEU A 27 9.03 -2.63 3.49
C LEU A 27 9.05 -3.63 4.66
N ALA A 28 8.15 -3.53 5.62
CA ALA A 28 8.04 -4.48 6.72
C ALA A 28 7.52 -5.84 6.23
N VAL A 29 6.53 -5.83 5.33
CA VAL A 29 6.00 -7.02 4.65
C VAL A 29 7.09 -7.71 3.83
N SER A 30 7.76 -6.97 2.94
CA SER A 30 8.81 -7.54 2.09
C SER A 30 9.99 -8.13 2.89
N ALA A 31 10.31 -7.50 4.03
CA ALA A 31 11.35 -7.96 4.93
C ALA A 31 10.92 -9.09 5.89
N ASN A 32 9.67 -9.58 5.80
CA ASN A 32 9.09 -10.57 6.72
C ASN A 32 9.30 -10.16 8.20
N ARG A 33 9.02 -8.90 8.53
CA ARG A 33 9.02 -8.43 9.91
C ARG A 33 7.95 -9.16 10.72
N THR A 34 8.06 -9.11 12.04
CA THR A 34 7.06 -9.67 12.96
C THR A 34 6.80 -8.73 14.14
N ASP A 35 7.16 -7.45 13.99
CA ASP A 35 6.85 -6.47 15.03
C ASP A 35 5.36 -6.18 15.00
N GLY A 36 4.67 -6.37 16.12
CA GLY A 36 3.23 -6.06 16.23
C GLY A 36 2.85 -4.58 16.10
N LYS A 37 3.78 -3.70 15.68
CA LYS A 37 3.46 -2.33 15.25
C LYS A 37 3.11 -2.25 13.76
N PHE A 38 3.42 -3.30 13.00
CA PHE A 38 3.12 -3.42 11.57
C PHE A 38 1.91 -4.33 11.32
N ASP A 39 1.57 -5.19 12.29
CA ASP A 39 0.34 -5.98 12.36
C ASP A 39 -0.84 -5.04 12.68
N LEU A 40 -1.53 -4.58 11.64
CA LEU A 40 -2.66 -3.66 11.70
C LEU A 40 -4.00 -4.37 11.76
N ASP A 41 -4.09 -5.60 11.26
CA ASP A 41 -5.32 -6.38 11.25
C ASP A 41 -5.48 -7.28 12.49
N GLU A 42 -4.45 -7.34 13.34
CA GLU A 42 -4.34 -8.06 14.60
C GLU A 42 -4.38 -9.59 14.45
N ASP A 43 -3.93 -10.13 13.31
CA ASP A 43 -3.91 -11.57 13.03
C ASP A 43 -2.62 -12.29 13.49
N ASN A 44 -1.61 -11.54 13.96
CA ASN A 44 -0.27 -11.94 14.41
C ASN A 44 0.76 -12.22 13.31
N ASP A 45 0.42 -12.02 12.05
CA ASP A 45 1.35 -12.01 10.93
C ASP A 45 1.60 -10.55 10.48
N VAL A 46 2.67 -10.32 9.71
CA VAL A 46 2.91 -9.01 9.07
C VAL A 46 2.98 -9.23 7.58
N ASP A 47 1.89 -8.97 6.88
CA ASP A 47 1.74 -9.32 5.48
C ASP A 47 0.85 -8.35 4.67
N LEU A 48 0.35 -8.80 3.52
CA LEU A 48 -0.46 -7.96 2.63
C LEU A 48 -1.82 -7.59 3.24
N ASP A 49 -2.34 -8.35 4.19
CA ASP A 49 -3.62 -8.07 4.84
C ASP A 49 -3.52 -6.83 5.75
N ASP A 50 -2.32 -6.52 6.27
CA ASP A 50 -2.04 -5.26 6.97
C ASP A 50 -2.06 -4.05 6.05
N LEU A 51 -1.46 -4.18 4.86
CA LEU A 51 -1.52 -3.15 3.83
C LEU A 51 -2.97 -2.93 3.40
N ASP A 52 -3.72 -4.00 3.16
CA ASP A 52 -5.14 -3.90 2.82
C ASP A 52 -5.96 -3.26 3.94
N THR A 53 -5.64 -3.56 5.19
CA THR A 53 -6.21 -2.91 6.37
C THR A 53 -5.90 -1.41 6.38
N LEU A 54 -4.65 -1.00 6.11
CA LEU A 54 -4.28 0.41 6.02
C LEU A 54 -5.11 1.14 4.96
N PHE A 55 -5.19 0.60 3.76
CA PHE A 55 -5.90 1.24 2.65
C PHE A 55 -7.42 1.24 2.84
N ALA A 56 -8.03 0.11 3.20
CA ALA A 56 -9.48 0.00 3.36
C ALA A 56 -9.99 0.74 4.61
N ASN A 57 -9.26 0.65 5.73
CA ASN A 57 -9.75 1.18 7.00
C ASN A 57 -9.34 2.63 7.25
N VAL A 58 -8.17 3.07 6.78
CA VAL A 58 -7.68 4.43 6.99
C VAL A 58 -7.93 5.31 5.78
N TRP A 59 -7.41 4.91 4.61
CA TRP A 59 -7.48 5.71 3.39
C TRP A 59 -8.83 5.63 2.66
N LYS A 60 -9.63 4.59 2.98
CA LYS A 60 -10.93 4.32 2.33
C LYS A 60 -10.81 4.12 0.83
N THR A 61 -9.73 3.47 0.40
CA THR A 61 -9.42 3.17 -1.00
C THR A 61 -8.70 1.82 -1.11
N SER A 62 -8.18 1.51 -2.29
CA SER A 62 -7.39 0.32 -2.60
C SER A 62 -5.90 0.55 -2.42
N ARG A 63 -5.10 -0.49 -2.12
CA ARG A 63 -3.64 -0.40 -2.19
C ARG A 63 -3.09 -0.15 -3.59
N PHE A 64 -3.92 -0.34 -4.62
CA PHE A 64 -3.59 -0.07 -6.02
C PHE A 64 -3.86 1.39 -6.44
N ASP A 65 -4.48 2.20 -5.57
CA ASP A 65 -4.63 3.66 -5.72
C ASP A 65 -3.29 4.34 -5.37
N ALA A 66 -2.38 4.35 -6.32
CA ALA A 66 -1.02 4.86 -6.15
C ALA A 66 -0.96 6.38 -6.01
N ASN A 67 -1.95 7.11 -6.54
CA ASN A 67 -1.98 8.57 -6.45
C ASN A 67 -2.77 9.09 -5.21
N LEU A 68 -3.43 8.17 -4.48
CA LEU A 68 -4.23 8.38 -3.28
C LEU A 68 -5.43 9.34 -3.50
N ASP A 69 -6.06 9.29 -4.67
CA ASP A 69 -7.22 10.12 -5.02
C ASP A 69 -8.57 9.46 -4.67
N GLY A 70 -8.53 8.23 -4.16
CA GLY A 70 -9.67 7.46 -3.70
C GLY A 70 -10.21 6.47 -4.72
N ARG A 71 -9.51 6.25 -5.84
CA ARG A 71 -9.89 5.30 -6.89
C ARG A 71 -8.66 4.57 -7.39
N PHE A 72 -8.85 3.33 -7.82
CA PHE A 72 -7.86 2.61 -8.60
C PHE A 72 -8.26 2.65 -10.08
N ASP A 73 -7.63 3.54 -10.85
CA ASP A 73 -7.92 3.75 -12.26
C ASP A 73 -6.66 3.96 -13.13
N THR A 74 -6.85 4.49 -14.35
CA THR A 74 -5.74 4.70 -15.29
C THR A 74 -4.73 5.75 -14.80
N SER A 75 -5.16 6.69 -13.96
CA SER A 75 -4.28 7.72 -13.41
C SER A 75 -3.26 7.14 -12.44
N ASP A 76 -3.57 6.05 -11.72
CA ASP A 76 -2.62 5.31 -10.88
C ASP A 76 -1.55 4.62 -11.71
N LEU A 77 -1.95 3.97 -12.81
CA LEU A 77 -1.00 3.40 -13.75
C LEU A 77 -0.07 4.47 -14.32
N VAL A 78 -0.61 5.65 -14.65
CA VAL A 78 0.21 6.78 -15.09
C VAL A 78 1.17 7.23 -13.99
N ALA A 79 0.72 7.30 -12.73
CA ALA A 79 1.54 7.70 -11.60
C ALA A 79 2.73 6.74 -11.37
N ILE A 80 2.49 5.42 -11.30
CA ILE A 80 3.58 4.44 -11.08
C ILE A 80 4.54 4.37 -12.27
N PHE A 81 4.05 4.50 -13.52
CA PHE A 81 4.95 4.55 -14.68
C PHE A 81 5.77 5.86 -14.73
N GLN A 82 5.24 6.96 -14.21
CA GLN A 82 5.99 8.21 -14.05
C GLN A 82 7.08 8.11 -12.96
N ALA A 83 6.89 7.28 -11.94
CA ALA A 83 7.92 6.98 -10.95
C ALA A 83 9.13 6.25 -11.58
N GLY A 84 8.92 5.51 -12.68
CA GLY A 84 10.01 4.97 -13.50
C GLY A 84 10.72 3.75 -12.89
N ARG A 85 10.05 2.99 -12.02
CA ARG A 85 10.61 1.85 -11.29
C ARG A 85 10.41 0.47 -11.91
N TYR A 86 9.79 0.38 -13.09
CA TYR A 86 9.50 -0.93 -13.69
C TYR A 86 10.77 -1.78 -13.87
N GLY A 87 10.76 -2.99 -13.30
CA GLY A 87 11.87 -3.94 -13.25
C GLY A 87 12.99 -3.57 -12.26
N GLN A 88 12.72 -2.69 -11.30
CA GLN A 88 13.66 -2.22 -10.29
C GLN A 88 13.02 -2.25 -8.91
N ASP A 89 13.86 -2.16 -7.89
CA ASP A 89 13.41 -1.95 -6.51
C ASP A 89 12.47 -0.74 -6.44
N ALA A 90 11.32 -0.95 -5.81
CA ALA A 90 10.26 0.03 -5.71
C ALA A 90 9.61 -0.04 -4.33
N LEU A 91 9.00 1.06 -3.92
CA LEU A 91 8.10 1.09 -2.79
C LEU A 91 6.64 0.88 -3.27
N VAL A 92 5.73 0.62 -2.34
CA VAL A 92 4.29 0.46 -2.64
C VAL A 92 3.75 1.66 -3.41
N THR A 93 4.11 2.88 -3.00
CA THR A 93 3.71 4.12 -3.70
C THR A 93 4.41 4.33 -5.05
N GLU A 94 5.43 3.54 -5.38
CA GLU A 94 6.13 3.55 -6.66
C GLU A 94 5.73 2.36 -7.57
N GLY A 95 4.85 1.47 -7.11
CA GLY A 95 4.27 0.37 -7.91
C GLY A 95 4.48 -1.05 -7.36
N ASP A 96 5.22 -1.24 -6.27
CA ASP A 96 5.40 -2.56 -5.59
C ASP A 96 4.15 -2.90 -4.76
N TRP A 97 3.05 -3.22 -5.44
CA TRP A 97 1.73 -3.45 -4.84
C TRP A 97 1.55 -4.86 -4.26
N ASN A 98 2.44 -5.79 -4.57
CA ASN A 98 2.51 -7.10 -3.93
C ASN A 98 3.55 -7.14 -2.78
N ALA A 99 4.25 -6.03 -2.53
CA ALA A 99 5.27 -5.87 -1.49
C ALA A 99 6.39 -6.93 -1.56
N ASP A 100 6.78 -7.35 -2.76
CA ASP A 100 7.92 -8.24 -2.98
C ASP A 100 9.26 -7.49 -3.15
N GLY A 101 9.20 -6.16 -3.19
CA GLY A 101 10.33 -5.26 -3.25
C GLY A 101 10.65 -4.76 -4.66
N VAL A 102 9.95 -5.23 -5.70
CA VAL A 102 10.22 -4.87 -7.10
C VAL A 102 8.92 -4.53 -7.81
N PHE A 103 8.86 -3.37 -8.48
CA PHE A 103 7.72 -3.10 -9.36
C PHE A 103 7.89 -3.85 -10.68
N ASP A 104 7.11 -4.89 -10.93
CA ASP A 104 7.11 -5.63 -12.19
C ASP A 104 5.72 -6.12 -12.64
N SER A 105 5.69 -7.09 -13.55
CA SER A 105 4.43 -7.62 -14.09
C SER A 105 3.56 -8.33 -13.03
N SER A 106 4.15 -8.82 -11.94
CA SER A 106 3.44 -9.52 -10.89
C SER A 106 2.56 -8.55 -10.06
N ASP A 107 2.98 -7.31 -9.86
CA ASP A 107 2.15 -6.24 -9.29
C ASP A 107 0.95 -5.93 -10.17
N LEU A 108 1.17 -5.83 -11.47
CA LEU A 108 0.09 -5.58 -12.43
C LEU A 108 -0.91 -6.75 -12.43
N VAL A 109 -0.42 -7.99 -12.33
CA VAL A 109 -1.29 -9.16 -12.19
C VAL A 109 -2.07 -9.10 -10.88
N ALA A 110 -1.42 -8.78 -9.76
CA ALA A 110 -2.09 -8.62 -8.47
C ALA A 110 -3.22 -7.58 -8.57
N ALA A 111 -2.92 -6.40 -9.08
CA ALA A 111 -3.86 -5.30 -9.23
C ALA A 111 -5.06 -5.63 -10.12
N PHE A 112 -4.83 -6.20 -11.31
CA PHE A 112 -5.95 -6.56 -12.20
C PHE A 112 -6.72 -7.79 -11.75
N SER A 113 -6.10 -8.68 -10.96
CA SER A 113 -6.79 -9.86 -10.41
C SER A 113 -7.67 -9.55 -9.21
N SER A 114 -7.46 -8.40 -8.54
CA SER A 114 -8.28 -7.95 -7.40
C SER A 114 -9.74 -7.67 -7.79
N GLY A 115 -9.96 -7.21 -9.02
CA GLY A 115 -11.27 -6.73 -9.47
C GLY A 115 -11.66 -5.35 -8.92
N GLU A 116 -10.72 -4.60 -8.33
CA GLU A 116 -10.95 -3.28 -7.72
C GLU A 116 -10.84 -2.11 -8.71
N TRP A 117 -10.51 -2.40 -9.98
CA TRP A 117 -10.40 -1.39 -11.03
C TRP A 117 -11.72 -0.63 -11.24
N ASP A 118 -11.63 0.69 -11.27
CA ASP A 118 -12.74 1.61 -11.53
C ASP A 118 -12.49 2.39 -12.83
N ASP A 119 -13.39 2.28 -13.81
CA ASP A 119 -13.32 2.98 -15.09
C ASP A 119 -14.28 4.18 -15.21
N GLY A 120 -15.01 4.54 -14.14
CA GLY A 120 -15.86 5.74 -14.05
C GLY A 120 -17.32 5.50 -13.69
#